data_AF-A0A832J138-F1
#
_entry.id   AF-A0A832J138-F1
#
_cell.length_a   1.000
_cell.length_b   1.000
_cell.length_c   1.000
_cell.angle_alpha   90.00
_cell.angle_beta   90.00
_cell.angle_gamma   90.00
#
_symmetry.space_group_name_H-M   'P 1'
#
loop_
_entity.id
_entity.type
_entity.pdbx_description
1 polymer ?
#
loop_
_entity_poly.entity_id
_entity_poly.type
_entity_poly.pdbx_seq_one_letter_code
_entity_poly.pdbx_strand_id
1 'polypeptide(L)' 'GAGLVRATATAKGELTALEIDPSIFHPDEKEVVEDLILAAIKDAQAKAAERSQQEMAKMAEGLGLPADMKLPF' A
#
# COMPACT_ATOMS: atom_id res chain seq x y z
N GLY A 1 -9.67 6.70 -4.76
CA GLY A 1 -10.09 6.90 -6.16
C GLY A 1 -11.15 5.87 -6.49
N ALA A 2 -12.15 6.21 -7.29
CA ALA A 2 -13.33 5.39 -7.62
C ALA A 2 -13.03 4.08 -8.42
N GLY A 3 -11.93 3.40 -8.12
CA GLY A 3 -11.42 2.25 -8.88
C GLY A 3 -10.57 2.62 -10.10
N LEU A 4 -10.51 3.91 -10.45
CA LEU A 4 -9.84 4.41 -11.67
C LEU A 4 -8.30 4.26 -11.65
N VAL A 5 -7.69 4.26 -10.46
CA VAL A 5 -6.26 4.01 -10.31
C VAL A 5 -6.06 3.03 -9.15
N ARG A 6 -5.26 2.00 -9.40
CA ARG A 6 -4.94 0.96 -8.43
C ARG A 6 -3.43 0.70 -8.44
N ALA A 7 -2.80 0.88 -7.28
CA ALA A 7 -1.42 0.47 -7.06
C ALA A 7 -1.38 -0.85 -6.30
N THR A 8 -0.41 -1.70 -6.62
CA THR A 8 -0.12 -2.93 -5.87
C THR A 8 1.26 -2.81 -5.26
N ALA A 9 1.38 -3.18 -3.99
CA ALA A 9 2.65 -3.22 -3.27
C ALA A 9 2.81 -4.54 -2.51
N THR A 10 4.05 -4.98 -2.33
CA THR A 10 4.39 -6.06 -1.38
C THR A 10 4.23 -5.56 0.05
N ALA A 11 4.13 -6.48 1.02
CA ALA A 11 4.13 -6.11 2.44
C ALA A 11 5.44 -5.42 2.91
N LYS A 12 6.50 -5.44 2.09
CA LYS A 12 7.75 -4.69 2.33
C LYS A 12 7.69 -3.25 1.81
N GLY A 13 6.57 -2.84 1.22
CA GLY A 13 6.37 -1.49 0.67
C GLY A 13 6.88 -1.30 -0.76
N GLU A 14 7.34 -2.36 -1.43
CA GLU A 14 7.78 -2.31 -2.82
C GLU A 14 6.57 -2.30 -3.77
N LEU A 15 6.49 -1.31 -4.66
CA LEU A 15 5.44 -1.22 -5.67
C LEU A 15 5.71 -2.21 -6.81
N THR A 16 4.70 -3.01 -7.16
CA THR A 16 4.83 -4.06 -8.18
C THR A 16 3.95 -3.84 -9.40
N ALA A 17 2.87 -3.06 -9.27
CA ALA A 17 1.99 -2.74 -10.39
C ALA A 17 1.24 -1.41 -10.18
N LEU A 18 0.89 -0.78 -11.30
CA LEU A 18 -0.01 0.37 -11.36
C LEU A 18 -0.98 0.15 -12.52
N GLU A 19 -2.26 0.07 -12.22
CA GLU A 19 -3.35 -0.04 -13.18
C GLU A 19 -4.11 1.28 -13.20
N ILE A 20 -4.36 1.79 -14.41
CA ILE A 20 -5.05 3.07 -14.63
C ILE A 20 -6.14 2.82 -15.66
N ASP A 21 -7.38 3.20 -15.34
CA ASP A 21 -8.49 3.15 -16.28
C ASP A 21 -8.24 4.15 -17.42
N PRO A 22 -8.26 3.71 -18.69
CA PRO A 22 -7.98 4.58 -19.82
C PRO A 22 -8.97 5.75 -19.94
N SER A 23 -10.15 5.66 -19.33
CA SER A 23 -11.16 6.73 -19.37
C SER A 23 -10.70 8.04 -18.72
N ILE A 24 -9.62 8.04 -17.94
CA ILE A 24 -9.15 9.25 -17.23
C ILE A 24 -8.13 10.06 -18.03
N PHE A 25 -7.68 9.57 -19.18
CA PHE A 25 -6.68 10.26 -19.99
C PHE A 25 -7.32 11.34 -20.87
N HIS A 26 -7.80 12.40 -20.22
CA HIS A 26 -8.23 13.62 -20.89
C HIS A 26 -7.14 14.70 -20.76
N PRO A 27 -6.77 15.41 -21.84
CA PRO A 27 -5.71 16.42 -21.82
C PRO A 27 -5.92 17.52 -20.77
N ASP A 28 -7.19 17.85 -20.50
CA ASP A 28 -7.57 18.90 -19.55
C ASP A 28 -7.61 18.42 -18.08
N GLU A 29 -7.42 17.12 -17.83
CA GLU A 29 -7.56 16.50 -16.50
C GLU A 29 -6.22 16.01 -15.91
N LYS A 30 -5.10 16.48 -16.45
CA LYS A 30 -3.75 16.06 -16.02
C LYS A 30 -3.56 16.07 -14.50
N GLU A 31 -3.92 17.17 -13.84
CA GLU A 31 -3.75 17.34 -12.39
C GLU A 31 -4.56 16.29 -11.59
N VAL A 32 -5.77 15.97 -12.06
CA VAL A 32 -6.63 14.96 -11.44
C VAL A 32 -6.00 13.57 -11.55
N VAL A 33 -5.42 13.24 -12.72
CA VAL A 33 -4.73 11.96 -12.93
C VAL A 33 -3.52 11.82 -12.01
N GLU A 34 -2.71 12.87 -11.90
CA GLU A 34 -1.53 12.89 -11.02
C GLU A 34 -1.93 12.69 -9.55
N ASP A 35 -2.98 13.37 -9.09
CA ASP A 35 -3.50 13.23 -7.72
C ASP A 35 -4.05 11.83 -7.44
N LEU A 36 -4.76 11.22 -8.40
CA LEU A 36 -5.28 9.86 -8.26
C LEU A 36 -4.17 8.82 -8.18
N ILE A 37 -3.09 8.99 -8.96
CA ILE A 37 -1.90 8.13 -8.90
C ILE A 37 -1.23 8.24 -7.53
N LEU A 38 -1.00 9.47 -7.05
CA LEU A 38 -0.42 9.71 -5.73
C LEU A 38 -1.27 9.11 -4.61
N ALA A 39 -2.59 9.27 -4.68
CA ALA A 39 -3.51 8.71 -3.71
C ALA A 39 -3.47 7.17 -3.68
N ALA A 40 -3.46 6.53 -4.86
CA ALA A 40 -3.39 5.08 -4.97
C ALA A 40 -2.08 4.51 -4.41
N ILE A 41 -0.94 5.16 -4.69
CA ILE A 41 0.37 4.73 -4.18
C ILE A 41 0.41 4.86 -2.65
N LYS A 42 -0.04 6.00 -2.10
CA LYS A 42 -0.07 6.22 -0.64
C LYS A 42 -0.95 5.20 0.06
N ASP A 43 -2.12 4.90 -0.48
CA ASP A 43 -3.04 3.88 0.04
C ASP A 43 -2.41 2.48 0.01
N ALA A 44 -1.77 2.10 -1.10
CA ALA A 44 -1.07 0.81 -1.21
C ALA A 44 0.07 0.69 -0.20
N GLN A 45 0.88 1.75 -0.02
CA GLN A 45 1.97 1.76 0.95
C GLN A 45 1.49 1.71 2.40
N ALA A 46 0.41 2.44 2.73
CA ALA A 46 -0.19 2.40 4.07
C ALA A 46 -0.70 0.99 4.40
N LYS A 47 -1.43 0.36 3.46
CA LYS A 47 -1.90 -1.02 3.60
C LYS A 47 -0.76 -2.03 3.69
N ALA A 48 0.32 -1.83 2.94
CA ALA A 48 1.51 -2.67 3.02
C ALA A 48 2.16 -2.60 4.42
N ALA A 49 2.31 -1.40 4.98
CA ALA A 49 2.85 -1.21 6.33
C ALA A 49 1.96 -1.85 7.40
N GLU A 50 0.64 -1.67 7.29
CA GLU A 50 -0.34 -2.31 8.18
C GLU A 50 -0.24 -3.84 8.10
N ARG A 51 -0.17 -4.40 6.88
CA ARG A 51 -0.01 -5.85 6.69
C ARG A 51 1.30 -6.37 7.23
N SER A 52 2.40 -5.64 7.07
CA SER A 52 3.69 -6.00 7.64
C SER A 52 3.60 -6.13 9.17
N GLN A 53 2.99 -5.14 9.83
CA GLN A 53 2.79 -5.16 11.28
C GLN A 53 1.89 -6.32 11.71
N GLN A 54 0.80 -6.59 10.99
CA GLN A 54 -0.10 -7.71 11.27
C GLN A 54 0.61 -9.06 11.15
N GLU A 55 1.42 -9.27 10.11
CA GLU A 55 2.16 -10.53 9.94
C GLU A 55 3.25 -10.70 11.00
N MET A 56 3.95 -9.63 11.40
CA MET A 56 4.89 -9.67 12.52
C MET A 56 4.19 -10.02 13.84
N ALA A 57 3.02 -9.42 14.11
CA ALA A 57 2.23 -9.72 15.31
C ALA A 57 1.78 -11.19 15.34
N LYS A 58 1.30 -11.74 14.21
CA LYS A 58 0.94 -13.15 14.08
C LYS A 58 2.14 -14.09 14.29
N MET A 59 3.31 -13.73 13.75
CA MET A 59 4.53 -14.50 13.97
C MET A 59 4.94 -14.49 15.44
N ALA A 60 4.88 -13.34 16.11
CA ALA A 60 5.18 -13.22 17.54
C ALA A 60 4.22 -14.08 18.39
N GLU A 61 2.91 -14.02 18.09
CA GLU A 61 1.90 -14.86 18.74
C GLU A 61 2.16 -16.35 18.54
N GLY A 62 2.45 -16.79 17.31
CA GLY A 62 2.76 -18.18 16.99
C GLY A 62 4.03 -18.73 17.65
N LEU A 63 4.97 -17.84 18.02
CA LEU A 63 6.19 -18.17 18.76
C LEU A 63 6.05 -17.98 20.28
N GLY A 64 4.88 -17.54 20.78
CA GLY A 64 4.65 -17.26 22.19
C GLY A 64 5.46 -16.08 22.72
N LEU A 65 5.89 -15.16 21.86
CA LEU A 65 6.68 -13.99 22.24
C LEU A 65 5.77 -12.87 22.76
N PRO A 66 6.13 -12.20 23.87
CA PRO A 66 5.36 -11.07 24.38
C PRO A 66 5.38 -9.90 23.38
N ALA A 67 4.25 -9.21 23.22
CA ALA A 67 4.11 -8.05 22.34
C ALA A 67 5.09 -6.89 22.68
N ASP A 68 5.58 -6.84 23.92
CA ASP A 68 6.52 -5.83 24.42
C ASP A 68 8.01 -6.18 24.18
N MET A 69 8.30 -7.33 23.56
CA MET A 69 9.67 -7.68 23.21
C MET A 69 10.15 -6.80 22.05
N LYS A 70 10.88 -5.73 22.37
CA LYS A 70 11.64 -4.92 21.42
C LYS A 70 12.64 -5.84 20.69
N LEU A 71 12.22 -6.40 19.56
CA LEU A 71 13.10 -7.13 18.67
C LEU A 71 14.14 -6.14 18.14
N PRO A 72 15.45 -6.41 18.30
CA PRO A 72 16.51 -5.46 17.97
C PRO A 72 16.77 -5.44 16.47
N PHE A 73 15.81 -4.95 15.67
CA PHE A 73 15.95 -4.74 14.24
C PHE A 73 15.28 -3.42 13.83
#